data_AF-A0A1Z4LYV6-F1
#
_entry.id   AF-A0A1Z4LYV6-F1
#
_cell.length_a   1.000
_cell.length_b   1.000
_cell.length_c   1.000
_cell.angle_alpha   90.00
_cell.angle_beta   90.00
_cell.angle_gamma   90.00
#
_symmetry.space_group_name_H-M   'P 1'
#
loop_
_entity.id
_entity.type
_entity.pdbx_description
1 polymer ?
#
loop_
_entity_poly.entity_id
_entity_poly.type
_entity_poly.pdbx_seq_one_letter_code
_entity_poly.pdbx_strand_id
1 'polypeptide(L)'
;MDWEKLYQDWLLCCNAKNHNQRLKIERQAGTLLENRKLKDVSWLVQVLEQQTVEFRMKRLFIINSLRKNNQIPKSLFLPLIRAAIYESNPSLNRYFIEPCIRCCGSYQVNSELINRYMENGNNNEKAGLAKVLYWSLRRDNSENIEDLIDKVNCWYLTEFVNNQNINFRRCIIPNLQLESWIYPQELHSLIPKAIDIAISHPDEYIRHRVKIQLGYSSSYMPLPY
;
A
#
# COMPACT_ATOMS: atom_id res chain seq x y z
N MET A 1 28.12 6.27 8.56
CA MET A 1 27.92 5.41 7.37
C MET A 1 27.47 6.34 6.26
N ASP A 2 28.09 6.29 5.08
CA ASP A 2 27.72 7.21 4.00
C ASP A 2 26.69 6.53 3.08
N TRP A 3 25.41 6.75 3.39
CA TRP A 3 24.29 6.22 2.61
C TRP A 3 24.22 6.84 1.21
N GLU A 4 24.62 8.10 1.07
CA GLU A 4 24.65 8.77 -0.23
C GLU A 4 25.68 8.12 -1.13
N LYS A 5 26.88 7.83 -0.62
CA LYS A 5 27.91 7.12 -1.40
C LYS A 5 27.44 5.73 -1.86
N LEU A 6 26.84 4.92 -0.98
CA LEU A 6 26.30 3.60 -1.36
C LEU A 6 25.22 3.72 -2.44
N TYR A 7 24.36 4.73 -2.33
CA TYR A 7 23.36 5.03 -3.35
C TYR A 7 23.99 5.43 -4.69
N GLN A 8 25.01 6.30 -4.69
CA GLN A 8 25.71 6.71 -5.92
C GLN A 8 26.39 5.52 -6.61
N ASP A 9 27.05 4.66 -5.83
CA ASP A 9 27.66 3.42 -6.36
C ASP A 9 26.58 2.49 -6.96
N TRP A 10 25.43 2.37 -6.30
CA TRP A 10 24.29 1.60 -6.81
C TRP A 10 23.72 2.19 -8.10
N LEU A 11 23.60 3.52 -8.17
CA LEU A 11 23.08 4.23 -9.33
C LEU A 11 24.01 4.08 -10.55
N LEU A 12 25.33 4.16 -10.34
CA LEU A 12 26.32 3.86 -11.38
C LEU A 12 26.15 2.43 -11.93
N CYS A 13 25.92 1.45 -11.05
CA CYS A 13 25.68 0.07 -11.46
C CYS A 13 24.39 -0.08 -12.27
N CYS A 14 23.32 0.63 -11.91
CA CYS A 14 22.07 0.68 -12.67
C CYS A 14 22.30 1.21 -14.09
N ASN A 15 23.02 2.33 -14.23
CA ASN A 15 23.31 2.96 -15.51
C ASN A 15 24.21 2.08 -16.39
N ALA A 16 25.22 1.44 -15.79
CA ALA A 16 26.12 0.51 -16.47
C ALA A 16 25.50 -0.88 -16.74
N LYS A 17 24.24 -1.11 -16.31
CA LYS A 17 23.55 -2.42 -16.36
C LYS A 17 24.35 -3.57 -15.70
N ASN A 18 25.17 -3.25 -14.70
CA ASN A 18 25.97 -4.23 -13.97
C ASN A 18 25.15 -4.87 -12.84
N HIS A 19 24.36 -5.89 -13.19
CA HIS A 19 23.43 -6.53 -12.28
C HIS A 19 24.09 -7.14 -11.03
N ASN A 20 25.22 -7.82 -11.21
CA ASN A 20 25.90 -8.51 -10.10
C ASN A 20 26.45 -7.53 -9.06
N GLN A 21 27.08 -6.45 -9.52
CA GLN A 21 27.59 -5.43 -8.61
C GLN A 21 26.44 -4.69 -7.92
N ARG A 22 25.34 -4.41 -8.65
CA ARG A 22 24.13 -3.82 -8.06
C ARG A 22 23.58 -4.66 -6.91
N LEU A 23 23.40 -5.97 -7.12
CA LEU A 23 22.93 -6.90 -6.09
C LEU A 23 23.89 -6.97 -4.89
N LYS A 24 25.20 -6.87 -5.13
CA LYS A 24 26.21 -6.86 -4.05
C LYS A 24 26.03 -5.63 -3.15
N ILE A 25 25.83 -4.46 -3.74
CA ILE A 25 25.59 -3.21 -3.00
C ILE A 25 24.26 -3.26 -2.23
N GLU A 26 23.19 -3.76 -2.86
CA GLU A 26 21.89 -3.95 -2.19
C GLU A 26 22.01 -4.88 -0.97
N ARG A 27 22.74 -5.99 -1.08
CA ARG A 27 22.99 -6.90 0.04
C ARG A 27 23.82 -6.24 1.14
N GLN A 28 24.87 -5.50 0.78
CA GLN A 28 25.68 -4.77 1.75
C GLN A 28 24.83 -3.76 2.53
N ALA A 29 24.02 -2.98 1.84
CA ALA A 29 23.08 -2.05 2.47
C ALA A 29 22.05 -2.81 3.34
N GLY A 30 21.51 -3.91 2.85
CA GLY A 30 20.59 -4.78 3.59
C GLY A 30 21.17 -5.26 4.92
N THR A 31 22.39 -5.83 4.93
CA THR A 31 23.08 -6.29 6.14
C THR A 31 23.26 -5.16 7.17
N LEU A 32 23.54 -3.94 6.71
CA LEU A 32 23.63 -2.78 7.61
C LEU A 32 22.27 -2.43 8.24
N LEU A 33 21.20 -2.56 7.47
CA LEU A 33 19.82 -2.26 7.90
C LEU A 33 19.23 -3.34 8.82
N GLU A 34 19.71 -4.58 8.77
CA GLU A 34 19.29 -5.62 9.72
C GLU A 34 19.73 -5.30 11.16
N ASN A 35 20.77 -4.47 11.33
CA ASN A 35 21.23 -4.07 12.65
C ASN A 35 20.26 -3.06 13.29
N ARG A 36 19.39 -3.53 14.20
CA ARG A 36 18.45 -2.69 14.97
C ARG A 36 19.11 -1.58 15.79
N LYS A 37 20.42 -1.64 16.05
CA LYS A 37 21.21 -0.63 16.77
C LYS A 37 21.87 0.40 15.84
N LEU A 38 21.62 0.33 14.53
CA LEU A 38 22.10 1.31 13.58
C LEU A 38 21.59 2.71 13.98
N LYS A 39 22.51 3.55 14.47
CA LYS A 39 22.17 4.86 15.05
C LYS A 39 21.87 5.92 14.01
N ASP A 40 22.47 5.82 12.83
CA ASP A 40 22.31 6.82 11.77
C ASP A 40 21.56 6.26 10.56
N VAL A 41 20.26 6.53 10.58
CA VAL A 41 19.33 6.29 9.45
C VAL A 41 18.72 7.60 8.96
N SER A 42 19.26 8.74 9.37
CA SER A 42 18.68 10.07 9.12
C SER A 42 18.45 10.32 7.63
N TRP A 43 19.46 9.99 6.81
CA TRP A 43 19.39 10.05 5.35
C TRP A 43 18.25 9.19 4.78
N LEU A 44 18.07 7.98 5.30
CA LEU A 44 17.03 7.05 4.83
C LEU A 44 15.63 7.58 5.16
N VAL A 45 15.45 8.10 6.38
CA VAL A 45 14.20 8.74 6.81
C VAL A 45 13.88 9.92 5.89
N GLN A 46 14.84 10.83 5.70
CA GLN A 46 14.68 11.99 4.83
C GLN A 46 14.26 11.56 3.41
N VAL A 47 14.95 10.57 2.83
CA VAL A 47 14.63 10.06 1.49
C VAL A 47 13.23 9.48 1.40
N LEU A 48 12.79 8.71 2.40
CA LEU A 48 11.46 8.09 2.42
C LEU A 48 10.34 9.11 2.59
N GLU A 49 10.60 10.23 3.25
CA GLU A 49 9.62 11.30 3.44
C GLU A 49 9.43 12.18 2.19
N GLN A 50 10.41 12.22 1.28
CA GLN A 50 10.30 12.96 0.03
C GLN A 50 9.47 12.20 -1.00
N GLN A 51 8.44 12.83 -1.56
CA GLN A 51 7.56 12.24 -2.60
C GLN A 51 7.92 12.68 -4.03
N THR A 52 8.93 13.54 -4.20
CA THR A 52 9.29 14.08 -5.53
C THR A 52 9.94 13.02 -6.42
N VAL A 53 9.93 13.31 -7.74
CA VAL A 53 10.54 12.44 -8.77
C VAL A 53 12.05 12.29 -8.55
N GLU A 54 12.71 13.34 -8.07
CA GLU A 54 14.15 13.34 -7.73
C GLU A 54 14.51 12.22 -6.75
N PHE A 55 13.67 11.98 -5.74
CA PHE A 55 13.92 10.98 -4.71
C PHE A 55 13.49 9.56 -5.10
N ARG A 56 12.84 9.39 -6.25
CA ARG A 56 12.30 8.08 -6.68
C ARG A 56 13.40 7.01 -6.72
N MET A 57 14.54 7.31 -7.33
CA MET A 57 15.64 6.33 -7.43
C MET A 57 16.27 6.04 -6.06
N LYS A 58 16.33 7.02 -5.16
CA LYS A 58 16.81 6.81 -3.78
C LYS A 58 15.86 5.90 -3.00
N ARG A 59 14.54 6.09 -3.11
CA ARG A 59 13.55 5.19 -2.51
C ARG A 59 13.64 3.77 -3.07
N LEU A 60 13.85 3.63 -4.39
CA LEU A 60 14.08 2.33 -5.03
C LEU A 60 15.32 1.63 -4.48
N PHE A 61 16.41 2.35 -4.24
CA PHE A 61 17.59 1.79 -3.59
C PHE A 61 17.27 1.26 -2.18
N ILE A 62 16.53 2.00 -1.36
CA ILE A 62 16.13 1.59 -0.01
C ILE A 62 15.30 0.31 -0.04
N ILE A 63 14.22 0.26 -0.83
CA ILE A 63 13.34 -0.93 -0.87
C ILE A 63 14.05 -2.17 -1.42
N ASN A 64 14.97 -2.02 -2.38
CA ASN A 64 15.75 -3.14 -2.89
C ASN A 64 16.74 -3.65 -1.84
N SER A 65 17.34 -2.74 -1.06
CA SER A 65 18.22 -3.09 0.06
C SER A 65 17.48 -3.83 1.18
N LEU A 66 16.20 -3.50 1.41
CA LEU A 66 15.36 -4.13 2.44
C LEU A 66 14.64 -5.42 1.98
N ARG A 67 14.76 -5.80 0.71
CA ARG A 67 13.91 -6.82 0.08
C ARG A 67 13.96 -8.20 0.75
N LYS A 68 15.09 -8.54 1.36
CA LYS A 68 15.32 -9.84 2.02
C LYS A 68 15.44 -9.75 3.53
N ASN A 69 15.38 -8.54 4.09
CA ASN A 69 15.53 -8.33 5.52
C ASN A 69 14.27 -8.78 6.26
N ASN A 70 14.49 -9.50 7.37
CA ASN A 70 13.45 -9.83 8.36
C ASN A 70 13.45 -8.86 9.54
N GLN A 71 14.36 -7.88 9.53
CA GLN A 71 14.44 -6.84 10.55
C GLN A 71 14.69 -5.49 9.89
N ILE A 72 14.08 -4.45 10.45
CA ILE A 72 14.34 -3.06 10.07
C ILE A 72 14.65 -2.22 11.32
N PRO A 73 15.42 -1.14 11.21
CA PRO A 73 15.56 -0.17 12.30
C PRO A 73 14.19 0.42 12.62
N LYS A 74 13.84 0.51 13.92
CA LYS A 74 12.52 0.98 14.37
C LYS A 74 12.15 2.36 13.80
N SER A 75 13.14 3.23 13.64
CA SER A 75 13.01 4.57 13.06
C SER A 75 12.58 4.58 11.58
N LEU A 76 12.71 3.45 10.86
CA LEU A 76 12.25 3.33 9.47
C LEU A 76 10.81 2.82 9.35
N PHE A 77 10.21 2.30 10.42
CA PHE A 77 8.87 1.71 10.37
C PHE A 77 7.81 2.69 9.86
N LEU A 78 7.68 3.87 10.51
CA LEU A 78 6.71 4.89 10.10
C LEU A 78 7.06 5.55 8.76
N PRO A 79 8.33 5.91 8.45
CA PRO A 79 8.70 6.41 7.12
C PRO A 79 8.36 5.44 5.99
N LEU A 80 8.54 4.13 6.19
CA LEU A 80 8.16 3.11 5.19
C LEU A 80 6.64 3.05 5.00
N ILE A 81 5.86 3.07 6.10
CA ILE A 81 4.39 3.14 6.02
C ILE A 81 3.95 4.37 5.24
N ARG A 82 4.49 5.56 5.56
CA ARG A 82 4.16 6.80 4.86
C ARG A 82 4.53 6.72 3.37
N ALA A 83 5.72 6.21 3.05
CA ALA A 83 6.14 6.04 1.67
C ALA A 83 5.20 5.11 0.89
N ALA A 84 4.71 4.02 1.52
CA ALA A 84 3.72 3.14 0.91
C ALA A 84 2.38 3.85 0.61
N ILE A 85 1.91 4.70 1.51
CA ILE A 85 0.63 5.43 1.37
C ILE A 85 0.67 6.43 0.21
N TYR A 86 1.76 7.18 0.06
CA TYR A 86 1.86 8.21 -0.98
C TYR A 86 2.46 7.70 -2.30
N GLU A 87 2.90 6.45 -2.38
CA GLU A 87 3.41 5.88 -3.63
C GLU A 87 2.29 5.81 -4.68
N SER A 88 2.49 6.52 -5.78
CA SER A 88 1.49 6.64 -6.84
C SER A 88 1.29 5.33 -7.58
N ASN A 89 2.35 4.52 -7.73
CA ASN A 89 2.30 3.23 -8.37
C ASN A 89 1.83 2.13 -7.40
N PRO A 90 0.62 1.58 -7.57
CA PRO A 90 0.05 0.57 -6.67
C PRO A 90 0.80 -0.77 -6.68
N SER A 91 1.70 -1.01 -7.65
CA SER A 91 2.57 -2.19 -7.66
C SER A 91 3.88 -1.96 -6.91
N LEU A 92 4.28 -0.70 -6.69
CA LEU A 92 5.49 -0.35 -5.95
C LEU A 92 5.24 -0.16 -4.46
N ASN A 93 4.05 0.28 -4.06
CA ASN A 93 3.71 0.53 -2.65
C ASN A 93 3.99 -0.69 -1.74
N ARG A 94 3.79 -1.90 -2.25
CA ARG A 94 4.03 -3.15 -1.52
C ARG A 94 5.48 -3.27 -1.07
N TYR A 95 6.45 -2.83 -1.87
CA TYR A 95 7.86 -2.99 -1.51
C TYR A 95 8.28 -2.14 -0.31
N PHE A 96 7.48 -1.13 0.06
CA PHE A 96 7.65 -0.37 1.29
C PHE A 96 7.00 -1.06 2.49
N ILE A 97 5.86 -1.75 2.31
CA ILE A 97 5.13 -2.39 3.42
C ILE A 97 5.66 -3.80 3.75
N GLU A 98 6.17 -4.51 2.76
CA GLU A 98 6.63 -5.89 2.90
C GLU A 98 7.73 -6.07 3.96
N PRO A 99 8.76 -5.20 4.05
CA PRO A 99 9.74 -5.28 5.14
C PRO A 99 9.12 -5.07 6.52
N CYS A 100 8.10 -4.20 6.64
CA CYS A 100 7.40 -3.97 7.90
C CYS A 100 6.64 -5.23 8.33
N ILE A 101 5.92 -5.89 7.41
CA ILE A 101 5.19 -7.13 7.71
C ILE A 101 6.16 -8.23 8.13
N ARG A 102 7.27 -8.44 7.41
CA ARG A 102 8.28 -9.44 7.81
C ARG A 102 8.89 -9.17 9.18
N CYS A 103 9.02 -7.89 9.57
CA CYS A 103 9.66 -7.51 10.83
C CYS A 103 8.70 -7.53 12.03
N CYS A 104 7.42 -7.21 11.81
CA CYS A 104 6.45 -6.89 12.88
C CYS A 104 5.19 -7.75 12.85
N GLY A 105 4.97 -8.56 11.82
CA GLY A 105 3.71 -9.27 11.60
C GLY A 105 2.69 -8.44 10.83
N SER A 106 1.70 -9.11 10.25
CA SER A 106 0.65 -8.48 9.45
C SER A 106 -0.35 -7.73 10.32
N TYR A 107 -0.73 -8.28 11.47
CA TYR A 107 -1.68 -7.68 12.41
C TYR A 107 -1.21 -6.32 12.89
N GLN A 108 0.04 -6.23 13.37
CA GLN A 108 0.60 -4.96 13.88
C GLN A 108 0.66 -3.89 12.78
N VAL A 109 1.10 -4.26 11.58
CA VAL A 109 1.22 -3.31 10.45
C VAL A 109 -0.14 -2.84 9.98
N ASN A 110 -1.11 -3.75 9.81
CA ASN A 110 -2.46 -3.38 9.37
C ASN A 110 -3.20 -2.57 10.44
N SER A 111 -3.03 -2.89 11.72
CA SER A 111 -3.58 -2.09 12.82
C SER A 111 -3.07 -0.66 12.82
N GLU A 112 -1.76 -0.45 12.62
CA GLU A 112 -1.17 0.88 12.53
C GLU A 112 -1.71 1.66 11.32
N LEU A 113 -1.77 1.01 10.15
CA LEU A 113 -2.33 1.61 8.93
C LEU A 113 -3.79 2.06 9.13
N ILE A 114 -4.61 1.19 9.71
CA ILE A 114 -6.03 1.45 9.99
C ILE A 114 -6.18 2.61 10.98
N ASN A 115 -5.52 2.52 12.14
CA ASN A 115 -5.66 3.53 13.21
C ASN A 115 -5.21 4.92 12.75
N ARG A 116 -4.21 4.99 11.88
CA ARG A 116 -3.63 6.26 11.45
C ARG A 116 -4.43 6.95 10.35
N TYR A 117 -4.96 6.20 9.38
CA TYR A 117 -5.45 6.78 8.12
C TYR A 117 -6.95 6.56 7.84
N MET A 118 -7.58 5.58 8.50
CA MET A 118 -8.97 5.23 8.19
C MET A 118 -9.95 6.37 8.50
N GLU A 119 -9.84 6.96 9.69
CA GLU A 119 -10.72 8.06 10.13
C GLU A 119 -10.10 9.44 9.83
N ASN A 120 -8.81 9.60 10.12
CA ASN A 120 -8.14 10.90 10.11
C ASN A 120 -7.41 11.24 8.80
N GLY A 121 -7.33 10.29 7.87
CA GLY A 121 -6.64 10.49 6.59
C GLY A 121 -7.43 11.40 5.65
N ASN A 122 -6.72 12.25 4.91
CA ASN A 122 -7.34 12.95 3.77
C ASN A 122 -7.63 11.97 2.62
N ASN A 123 -8.36 12.40 1.58
CA ASN A 123 -8.77 11.53 0.47
C ASN A 123 -7.59 10.85 -0.25
N ASN A 124 -6.43 11.51 -0.37
CA ASN A 124 -5.25 10.92 -1.00
C ASN A 124 -4.65 9.83 -0.09
N GLU A 125 -4.62 10.06 1.22
CA GLU A 125 -4.15 9.09 2.19
C GLU A 125 -5.07 7.89 2.31
N LYS A 126 -6.39 8.10 2.33
CA LYS A 126 -7.40 7.03 2.30
C LYS A 126 -7.28 6.20 1.00
N ALA A 127 -7.05 6.85 -0.14
CA ALA A 127 -6.81 6.15 -1.40
C ALA A 127 -5.50 5.34 -1.37
N GLY A 128 -4.43 5.90 -0.80
CA GLY A 128 -3.18 5.20 -0.52
C GLY A 128 -3.37 3.99 0.39
N LEU A 129 -4.12 4.16 1.49
CA LEU A 129 -4.46 3.11 2.43
C LEU A 129 -5.16 1.95 1.72
N ALA A 130 -6.19 2.23 0.91
CA ALA A 130 -6.90 1.19 0.16
C ALA A 130 -5.97 0.37 -0.75
N LYS A 131 -5.04 1.04 -1.43
CA LYS A 131 -4.03 0.37 -2.28
C LYS A 131 -3.05 -0.48 -1.48
N VAL A 132 -2.69 -0.07 -0.26
CA VAL A 132 -1.77 -0.82 0.60
C VAL A 132 -2.48 -2.04 1.19
N LEU A 133 -3.70 -1.86 1.71
CA LEU A 133 -4.52 -2.91 2.33
C LEU A 133 -4.84 -4.06 1.37
N TYR A 134 -5.00 -3.76 0.06
CA TYR A 134 -5.13 -4.79 -0.98
C TYR A 134 -4.01 -5.85 -0.92
N TRP A 135 -2.77 -5.43 -0.63
CA TRP A 135 -1.62 -6.31 -0.53
C TRP A 135 -1.38 -6.83 0.88
N SER A 136 -1.60 -6.01 1.92
CA SER A 136 -1.19 -6.34 3.28
C SER A 136 -2.20 -7.19 4.06
N LEU A 137 -3.49 -7.16 3.72
CA LEU A 137 -4.52 -8.00 4.37
C LEU A 137 -4.61 -9.42 3.78
N ARG A 138 -3.84 -9.75 2.74
CA ARG A 138 -3.93 -11.05 2.04
C ARG A 138 -2.61 -11.81 2.03
N ARG A 139 -1.64 -11.38 2.84
CA ARG A 139 -0.24 -11.84 2.72
C ARG A 139 0.10 -12.98 3.67
N ASP A 140 -0.50 -13.01 4.85
CA ASP A 140 -0.15 -13.98 5.89
C ASP A 140 -1.41 -14.65 6.43
N ASN A 141 -1.64 -15.88 5.98
CA ASN A 141 -2.77 -16.70 6.43
C ASN A 141 -2.53 -17.30 7.83
N SER A 142 -1.34 -17.11 8.43
CA SER A 142 -1.01 -17.67 9.74
C SER A 142 -1.44 -16.77 10.90
N GLU A 143 -1.65 -15.47 10.66
CA GLU A 143 -2.16 -14.53 11.65
C GLU A 143 -3.66 -14.34 11.48
N ASN A 144 -4.41 -14.41 12.58
CA ASN A 144 -5.83 -14.07 12.56
C ASN A 144 -5.99 -12.54 12.43
N ILE A 145 -6.45 -12.09 11.27
CA ILE A 145 -6.71 -10.68 10.92
C ILE A 145 -8.18 -10.48 10.50
N GLU A 146 -9.07 -11.41 10.84
CA GLU A 146 -10.48 -11.38 10.44
C GLU A 146 -11.18 -10.10 10.94
N ASP A 147 -10.90 -9.70 12.18
CA ASP A 147 -11.39 -8.45 12.78
C ASP A 147 -10.98 -7.21 11.97
N LEU A 148 -9.74 -7.18 11.49
CA LEU A 148 -9.23 -6.08 10.65
C LEU A 148 -9.88 -6.10 9.26
N ILE A 149 -10.11 -7.29 8.69
CA ILE A 149 -10.80 -7.45 7.41
C ILE A 149 -12.24 -6.94 7.51
N ASP A 150 -12.97 -7.36 8.54
CA ASP A 150 -14.36 -6.93 8.77
C ASP A 150 -14.44 -5.41 8.96
N LYS A 151 -13.53 -4.85 9.78
CA LYS A 151 -13.43 -3.40 9.98
C LYS A 151 -13.17 -2.66 8.66
N VAL A 152 -12.26 -3.17 7.82
CA VAL A 152 -11.93 -2.56 6.52
C VAL A 152 -13.09 -2.69 5.53
N ASN A 153 -13.80 -3.82 5.50
CA ASN A 153 -14.98 -4.01 4.66
C ASN A 153 -16.08 -3.01 5.03
N CYS A 154 -16.40 -2.90 6.33
CA CYS A 154 -17.38 -1.94 6.83
C CYS A 154 -16.99 -0.49 6.49
N TRP A 155 -15.70 -0.16 6.62
CA TRP A 155 -15.17 1.15 6.25
C TRP A 155 -15.31 1.43 4.75
N TYR A 156 -14.95 0.47 3.88
CA TYR A 156 -15.10 0.62 2.43
C TYR A 156 -16.54 0.89 2.02
N LEU A 157 -17.50 0.12 2.55
CA LEU A 157 -18.92 0.32 2.24
C LEU A 157 -19.40 1.71 2.70
N THR A 158 -19.06 2.09 3.92
CA THR A 158 -19.45 3.37 4.50
C THR A 158 -18.86 4.55 3.74
N GLU A 159 -17.56 4.52 3.44
CA GLU A 159 -16.91 5.61 2.71
C GLU A 159 -17.31 5.63 1.24
N PHE A 160 -17.57 4.50 0.58
CA PHE A 160 -18.02 4.52 -0.81
C PHE A 160 -19.32 5.35 -0.96
N VAL A 161 -20.26 5.15 -0.05
CA VAL A 161 -21.53 5.89 -0.02
C VAL A 161 -21.31 7.36 0.34
N ASN A 162 -20.53 7.64 1.39
CA ASN A 162 -20.45 8.99 1.97
C ASN A 162 -19.38 9.90 1.35
N ASN A 163 -18.34 9.35 0.72
CA ASN A 163 -17.21 10.09 0.19
C ASN A 163 -17.32 10.23 -1.33
N GLN A 164 -17.43 11.47 -1.82
CA GLN A 164 -17.59 11.77 -3.26
C GLN A 164 -16.26 11.81 -4.04
N ASN A 165 -15.11 11.60 -3.38
CA ASN A 165 -13.83 11.66 -4.04
C ASN A 165 -13.65 10.50 -5.05
N ILE A 166 -13.54 10.85 -6.33
CA ILE A 166 -13.47 9.88 -7.44
C ILE A 166 -12.23 8.99 -7.33
N ASN A 167 -11.06 9.56 -7.00
CA ASN A 167 -9.82 8.80 -6.89
C ASN A 167 -9.91 7.74 -5.78
N PHE A 168 -10.48 8.10 -4.64
CA PHE A 168 -10.73 7.18 -3.55
C PHE A 168 -11.72 6.08 -3.95
N ARG A 169 -12.88 6.43 -4.52
CA ARG A 169 -13.87 5.47 -5.01
C ARG A 169 -13.30 4.48 -6.03
N ARG A 170 -12.48 4.95 -6.97
CA ARG A 170 -11.75 4.11 -7.94
C ARG A 170 -10.82 3.10 -7.23
N CYS A 171 -10.22 3.47 -6.11
CA CYS A 171 -9.33 2.57 -5.35
C CYS A 171 -10.08 1.48 -4.58
N ILE A 172 -11.28 1.77 -4.08
CA ILE A 172 -12.02 0.83 -3.22
C ILE A 172 -13.03 -0.03 -3.97
N ILE A 173 -13.59 0.44 -5.10
CA ILE A 173 -14.60 -0.34 -5.85
C ILE A 173 -14.14 -1.75 -6.23
N PRO A 174 -12.85 -2.03 -6.57
CA PRO A 174 -12.40 -3.39 -6.85
C PRO A 174 -12.49 -4.34 -5.65
N ASN A 175 -12.49 -3.80 -4.43
CA ASN A 175 -12.45 -4.55 -3.18
C ASN A 175 -13.78 -4.48 -2.41
N LEU A 176 -14.70 -3.62 -2.81
CA LEU A 176 -16.01 -3.47 -2.19
C LEU A 176 -16.81 -4.76 -2.34
N GLN A 177 -17.19 -5.38 -1.23
CA GLN A 177 -18.08 -6.53 -1.22
C GLN A 177 -19.53 -6.05 -1.28
N LEU A 178 -20.40 -6.78 -1.96
CA LEU A 178 -21.80 -6.40 -2.17
C LEU A 178 -22.79 -7.42 -1.59
N GLU A 179 -22.26 -8.42 -0.89
CA GLU A 179 -23.02 -9.49 -0.25
C GLU A 179 -23.37 -9.12 1.19
N SER A 180 -24.66 -9.18 1.56
CA SER A 180 -25.15 -8.70 2.86
C SER A 180 -24.60 -9.47 4.06
N TRP A 181 -24.32 -10.77 3.93
CA TRP A 181 -23.81 -11.60 5.02
C TRP A 181 -22.39 -11.25 5.48
N ILE A 182 -21.65 -10.44 4.72
CA ILE A 182 -20.32 -9.94 5.09
C ILE A 182 -20.41 -8.80 6.12
N TYR A 183 -21.57 -8.14 6.19
CA TYR A 183 -21.72 -6.90 6.94
C TYR A 183 -22.64 -7.06 8.16
N PRO A 184 -22.41 -6.27 9.23
CA PRO A 184 -23.39 -6.07 10.29
C PRO A 184 -24.72 -5.54 9.73
N GLN A 185 -25.83 -5.89 10.39
CA GLN A 185 -27.19 -5.60 9.93
C GLN A 185 -27.43 -4.11 9.70
N GLU A 186 -26.80 -3.26 10.51
CA GLU A 186 -26.89 -1.80 10.46
C GLU A 186 -26.41 -1.24 9.11
N LEU A 187 -25.48 -1.93 8.45
CA LEU A 187 -24.90 -1.50 7.17
C LEU A 187 -25.60 -2.11 5.95
N HIS A 188 -26.54 -3.05 6.12
CA HIS A 188 -27.21 -3.71 4.99
C HIS A 188 -27.92 -2.72 4.07
N SER A 189 -28.47 -1.63 4.64
CA SER A 189 -29.12 -0.57 3.86
C SER A 189 -28.17 0.24 2.98
N LEU A 190 -26.84 0.18 3.22
CA LEU A 190 -25.84 0.87 2.42
C LEU A 190 -25.48 0.13 1.14
N ILE A 191 -25.68 -1.19 1.09
CA ILE A 191 -25.38 -2.02 -0.08
C ILE A 191 -26.17 -1.57 -1.32
N PRO A 192 -27.52 -1.49 -1.29
CA PRO A 192 -28.27 -1.01 -2.46
C PRO A 192 -27.88 0.43 -2.83
N LYS A 193 -27.62 1.29 -1.84
CA LYS A 193 -27.15 2.67 -2.09
C LYS A 193 -25.80 2.70 -2.82
N ALA A 194 -24.84 1.86 -2.41
CA ALA A 194 -23.55 1.76 -3.06
C ALA A 194 -23.68 1.26 -4.51
N ILE A 195 -24.56 0.28 -4.74
CA ILE A 195 -24.87 -0.21 -6.10
C ILE A 195 -25.45 0.91 -6.95
N ASP A 196 -26.47 1.62 -6.47
CA ASP A 196 -27.11 2.71 -7.20
C ASP A 196 -26.10 3.81 -7.56
N ILE A 197 -25.30 4.25 -6.57
CA ILE A 197 -24.23 5.23 -6.76
C ILE A 197 -23.24 4.76 -7.83
N ALA A 198 -22.83 3.49 -7.80
CA ALA A 198 -21.84 2.98 -8.73
C ALA A 198 -22.40 2.84 -10.15
N ILE A 199 -23.66 2.42 -10.32
CA ILE A 199 -24.33 2.27 -11.61
C ILE A 199 -24.55 3.64 -12.28
N SER A 200 -24.97 4.65 -11.51
CA SER A 200 -25.23 6.00 -12.01
C SER A 200 -24.00 6.91 -12.01
N HIS A 201 -22.83 6.40 -11.60
CA HIS A 201 -21.63 7.23 -11.43
C HIS A 201 -21.19 7.85 -12.76
N PRO A 202 -20.74 9.13 -12.81
CA PRO A 202 -20.23 9.75 -14.05
C PRO A 202 -18.94 9.10 -14.56
N ASP A 203 -18.14 8.53 -13.66
CA ASP A 203 -16.91 7.80 -13.97
C ASP A 203 -17.17 6.41 -14.58
N GLU A 204 -16.66 6.17 -15.78
CA GLU A 204 -16.88 4.92 -16.51
C GLU A 204 -16.24 3.70 -15.82
N TYR A 205 -15.06 3.86 -15.24
CA TYR A 205 -14.38 2.78 -14.53
C TYR A 205 -15.23 2.27 -13.36
N ILE A 206 -15.79 3.16 -12.54
CA ILE A 206 -16.66 2.78 -11.43
C ILE A 206 -17.90 2.01 -11.93
N ARG A 207 -18.58 2.53 -12.96
CA ARG A 207 -19.75 1.84 -13.56
C ARG A 207 -19.39 0.46 -14.10
N HIS A 208 -18.23 0.34 -14.75
CA HIS A 208 -17.77 -0.91 -15.32
C HIS A 208 -17.44 -1.94 -14.22
N ARG A 209 -16.74 -1.52 -13.16
CA ARG A 209 -16.35 -2.39 -12.05
C ARG A 209 -17.56 -2.98 -11.32
N VAL A 210 -18.59 -2.19 -11.04
CA VAL A 210 -19.79 -2.72 -10.36
C VAL A 210 -20.54 -3.73 -11.24
N LYS A 211 -20.59 -3.53 -12.55
CA LYS A 211 -21.22 -4.49 -13.48
C LYS A 211 -20.52 -5.85 -13.47
N ILE A 212 -19.19 -5.88 -13.37
CA ILE A 212 -18.42 -7.12 -13.23
C ILE A 212 -18.81 -7.82 -11.92
N GLN A 213 -18.89 -7.08 -10.81
CA GLN A 213 -19.22 -7.65 -9.49
C GLN A 213 -20.63 -8.23 -9.45
N LEU A 214 -21.58 -7.62 -10.16
CA LEU A 214 -22.97 -8.10 -10.27
C LEU A 214 -23.15 -9.21 -11.31
N GLY A 215 -22.08 -9.62 -12.01
CA GLY A 215 -22.15 -10.67 -13.03
C GLY A 215 -22.78 -10.24 -14.37
N TYR A 216 -22.95 -8.93 -14.61
CA TYR A 216 -23.55 -8.40 -15.86
C TYR A 216 -22.59 -8.37 -17.05
N SER A 217 -21.31 -8.70 -16.88
CA SER A 217 -20.30 -8.65 -17.94
C SER A 217 -19.33 -9.82 -17.80
N SER A 218 -18.95 -10.45 -18.91
CA SER A 218 -17.88 -11.47 -18.87
C SER A 218 -16.57 -10.79 -18.42
N SER A 219 -15.74 -11.48 -17.63
CA SER A 219 -14.52 -10.92 -17.02
C SER A 219 -13.43 -10.51 -18.02
N TYR A 220 -13.71 -10.51 -19.33
CA TYR A 220 -12.74 -10.31 -20.41
C TYR A 220 -12.84 -8.93 -21.08
N MET A 221 -13.70 -8.03 -20.64
CA MET A 221 -13.69 -6.67 -21.15
C MET A 221 -12.47 -5.89 -20.63
N PRO A 222 -11.73 -5.16 -21.50
CA PRO A 222 -10.63 -4.33 -21.05
C PRO A 222 -11.14 -3.21 -20.13
N LEU A 223 -10.39 -2.93 -19.06
CA LEU A 223 -10.71 -1.84 -18.14
C LEU A 223 -10.61 -0.49 -18.88
N PRO A 224 -11.61 0.41 -18.76
CA PRO A 224 -11.48 1.77 -19.27
C PRO A 224 -10.37 2.52 -18.49
N TYR A 225 -9.64 3.39 -19.19
CA TYR A 225 -8.50 4.17 -18.65
C TYR A 225 -8.94 5.32 -17.72
#